data_AF-A0A4R9LZZ7-F1
#
_entry.id   AF-A0A4R9LZZ7-F1
#
_cell.length_a   1.000
_cell.length_b   1.000
_cell.length_c   1.000
_cell.angle_alpha   90.00
_cell.angle_beta   90.00
_cell.angle_gamma   90.00
#
_symmetry.space_group_name_H-M   'P 1'
#
loop_
_entity.id
_entity.type
_entity.pdbx_description
1 polymer ?
#
loop_
_entity_poly.entity_id
_entity_poly.type
_entity_poly.pdbx_seq_one_letter_code
_entity_poly.pdbx_strand_id
1 'polypeptide(L)'
;MNVLFKVINSSLALLFFASAALQYNDPDPIHWIFMYGLAGILCLLSVAGKIPSSLIYVSLGAVVLQLLILSDGALQWYSRGMENMLSTPMSQEKPYIEEIREFLGTLIVCVSNLFLLYLKKRENK
;
A
#
# COMPACT_ATOMS: atom_id res chain seq x y z
N MET A 1 -17.61 9.85 -11.89
CA MET A 1 -17.31 9.18 -10.59
C MET A 1 -18.16 9.76 -9.44
N ASN A 2 -18.80 8.92 -8.63
CA ASN A 2 -19.64 9.33 -7.49
C ASN A 2 -18.84 10.12 -6.45
N VAL A 3 -19.49 11.06 -5.75
CA VAL A 3 -18.86 11.88 -4.68
C VAL A 3 -18.20 11.01 -3.61
N LEU A 4 -18.87 9.92 -3.20
CA LEU A 4 -18.33 8.95 -2.24
C LEU A 4 -16.96 8.40 -2.68
N PHE A 5 -16.82 7.99 -3.94
CA PHE A 5 -15.56 7.43 -4.45
C PHE A 5 -14.46 8.48 -4.56
N LYS A 6 -14.82 9.73 -4.87
CA LYS A 6 -13.87 10.85 -4.82
C LYS A 6 -13.34 11.07 -3.40
N VAL A 7 -14.23 11.04 -2.40
CA VAL A 7 -13.83 11.17 -0.98
C VAL A 7 -12.92 10.01 -0.57
N ILE A 8 -13.29 8.76 -0.88
CA ILE A 8 -12.47 7.58 -0.56
C ILE A 8 -11.08 7.69 -1.19
N ASN A 9 -10.99 7.96 -2.50
CA ASN A 9 -9.70 8.06 -3.18
C ASN A 9 -8.87 9.27 -2.70
N SER A 10 -9.51 10.38 -2.31
CA SER A 10 -8.79 11.52 -1.72
C SER A 10 -8.20 11.17 -0.36
N SER A 11 -8.97 10.47 0.49
CA SER A 11 -8.50 10.00 1.79
C SER A 11 -7.37 8.96 1.65
N LEU A 12 -7.48 8.03 0.69
CA LEU A 12 -6.42 7.06 0.40
C LEU A 12 -5.17 7.74 -0.14
N ALA A 13 -5.31 8.74 -1.01
CA ALA A 13 -4.16 9.52 -1.49
C ALA A 13 -3.44 10.22 -0.33
N LEU A 14 -4.17 10.87 0.56
CA LEU A 14 -3.60 11.52 1.74
C LEU A 14 -2.89 10.50 2.65
N LEU A 15 -3.52 9.35 2.89
CA LEU A 15 -2.93 8.27 3.67
C LEU A 15 -1.61 7.79 3.05
N PHE A 16 -1.58 7.52 1.75
CA PHE A 16 -0.37 7.03 1.09
C PHE A 16 0.75 8.08 1.03
N PHE A 17 0.43 9.36 0.83
CA PHE A 17 1.46 10.40 0.91
C PHE A 17 1.99 10.59 2.33
N ALA A 18 1.12 10.48 3.34
CA ALA A 18 1.57 10.48 4.73
C ALA A 18 2.47 9.27 5.02
N SER A 19 2.09 8.07 4.57
CA SER A 19 2.93 6.88 4.68
C SER A 19 4.27 7.07 3.97
N ALA A 20 4.30 7.58 2.74
CA ALA A 20 5.53 7.89 2.03
C ALA A 20 6.42 8.87 2.82
N ALA A 21 5.84 9.90 3.43
CA ALA A 21 6.59 10.85 4.25
C ALA A 21 7.15 10.24 5.55
N LEU A 22 6.52 9.19 6.10
CA LEU A 22 7.05 8.50 7.28
C LEU A 22 8.26 7.61 6.95
N GLN A 23 8.38 7.16 5.70
CA GLN A 23 9.43 6.23 5.27
C GLN A 23 10.81 6.87 5.08
N TYR A 24 10.96 8.19 5.27
CA TYR A 24 12.30 8.81 5.32
C TYR A 24 13.16 8.31 6.49
N ASN A 25 12.55 7.71 7.52
CA ASN A 25 13.25 7.15 8.67
C ASN A 25 13.58 5.66 8.53
N ASP A 26 13.23 5.06 7.40
CA ASP A 26 13.36 3.63 7.11
C ASP A 26 14.75 3.32 6.53
N PRO A 27 15.33 2.12 6.74
CA PRO A 27 16.58 1.69 6.10
C PRO A 27 16.56 1.77 4.57
N ASP A 28 15.41 1.47 3.94
CA ASP A 28 15.23 1.46 2.49
C ASP A 28 14.15 2.47 2.02
N PRO A 29 14.37 3.77 2.21
CA PRO A 29 13.32 4.79 2.10
C PRO A 29 12.81 4.94 0.67
N ILE A 30 13.68 4.79 -0.33
CA ILE A 30 13.36 5.06 -1.75
C ILE A 30 12.30 4.08 -2.27
N HIS A 31 12.44 2.79 -1.93
CA HIS A 31 11.52 1.74 -2.38
C HIS A 31 10.09 2.04 -1.89
N TRP A 32 9.97 2.31 -0.59
CA TRP A 32 8.69 2.55 0.05
C TRP A 32 8.06 3.89 -0.33
N ILE A 33 8.86 4.96 -0.41
CA ILE A 33 8.39 6.27 -0.90
C ILE A 33 7.83 6.15 -2.32
N PHE A 34 8.51 5.39 -3.19
CA PHE A 34 8.04 5.20 -4.56
C PHE A 34 6.74 4.39 -4.61
N MET A 35 6.65 3.31 -3.84
CA MET A 35 5.45 2.46 -3.82
C MET A 35 4.22 3.21 -3.30
N TYR A 36 4.33 3.84 -2.13
CA TYR A 36 3.23 4.62 -1.56
C TYR A 36 2.95 5.89 -2.38
N GLY A 37 3.99 6.58 -2.87
CA GLY A 37 3.84 7.75 -3.72
C GLY A 37 3.08 7.43 -5.01
N LEU A 38 3.42 6.33 -5.69
CA LEU A 38 2.70 5.86 -6.88
C LEU A 38 1.23 5.55 -6.56
N ALA A 39 0.96 4.85 -5.44
CA ALA A 39 -0.40 4.55 -5.01
C ALA A 39 -1.22 5.83 -4.75
N GLY A 40 -0.62 6.83 -4.10
CA GLY A 40 -1.22 8.14 -3.87
C GLY A 40 -1.52 8.89 -5.16
N ILE A 41 -0.58 8.89 -6.11
CA ILE A 41 -0.76 9.49 -7.44
C ILE A 41 -1.90 8.81 -8.21
N LEU A 42 -1.96 7.48 -8.21
CA LEU A 42 -3.04 6.73 -8.88
C LEU A 42 -4.42 7.07 -8.28
N CYS A 43 -4.50 7.23 -6.96
CA CYS A 43 -5.72 7.69 -6.30
C CYS A 43 -6.12 9.11 -6.72
N LEU A 44 -5.17 10.07 -6.75
CA LEU A 44 -5.43 11.44 -7.21
C LEU A 44 -5.86 11.50 -8.68
N LEU A 45 -5.21 10.73 -9.55
CA LEU A 45 -5.59 10.64 -10.96
C LEU A 45 -7.03 10.14 -11.11
N SER A 46 -7.42 9.16 -10.31
CA SER A 46 -8.81 8.68 -10.27
C SER A 46 -9.78 9.78 -9.84
N VAL A 47 -9.45 10.61 -8.85
CA VAL A 47 -10.27 11.78 -8.45
C VAL A 47 -10.45 12.77 -9.61
N ALA A 48 -9.40 12.98 -10.41
CA ALA A 48 -9.42 13.78 -11.62
C ALA A 48 -10.14 13.11 -12.82
N GLY A 49 -10.71 11.92 -12.63
CA GLY A 49 -11.43 11.17 -13.66
C GLY A 49 -10.52 10.44 -14.66
N LYS A 50 -9.23 10.29 -14.35
CA LYS A 50 -8.26 9.55 -15.18
C LYS A 50 -7.87 8.26 -14.48
N ILE A 51 -8.22 7.11 -15.05
CA ILE A 51 -7.84 5.80 -14.50
C ILE A 51 -6.88 5.08 -15.47
N PRO A 52 -5.55 5.26 -15.32
CA PRO A 52 -4.55 4.66 -16.22
C PRO A 52 -4.37 3.17 -15.90
N SER A 53 -5.17 2.30 -16.54
CA SER A 53 -5.14 0.84 -16.32
C SER A 53 -3.75 0.23 -16.37
N SER A 54 -2.95 0.60 -17.37
CA SER A 54 -1.60 0.04 -17.55
C SER A 54 -0.75 0.27 -16.32
N LEU A 55 -0.74 1.50 -15.79
CA LEU A 55 -0.01 1.83 -14.57
C LEU A 55 -0.56 1.09 -13.34
N ILE A 56 -1.87 0.91 -13.25
CA ILE A 56 -2.46 0.15 -12.13
C ILE A 56 -2.08 -1.33 -12.20
N TYR A 57 -2.04 -1.95 -13.38
CA TYR A 57 -1.59 -3.34 -13.53
C TYR A 57 -0.10 -3.50 -13.21
N VAL A 58 0.74 -2.56 -13.64
CA VAL A 58 2.17 -2.55 -13.28
C VAL A 58 2.35 -2.41 -11.76
N SER A 59 1.65 -1.45 -11.15
CA SER A 59 1.67 -1.26 -9.69
C SER A 59 1.17 -2.51 -8.96
N LEU A 60 0.08 -3.12 -9.42
CA LEU A 60 -0.46 -4.34 -8.84
C LEU A 60 0.54 -5.51 -8.92
N GLY A 61 1.22 -5.68 -10.06
CA GLY A 61 2.27 -6.69 -10.21
C GLY A 61 3.41 -6.49 -9.21
N ALA A 62 3.91 -5.26 -9.09
CA ALA A 62 4.97 -4.93 -8.14
C ALA A 62 4.55 -5.17 -6.68
N VAL A 63 3.33 -4.77 -6.32
CA VAL A 63 2.78 -4.94 -4.97
C VAL A 63 2.54 -6.41 -4.62
N VAL A 64 2.05 -7.21 -5.57
CA VAL A 64 1.90 -8.66 -5.37
C VAL A 64 3.25 -9.33 -5.14
N LEU A 65 4.28 -8.97 -5.93
CA LEU A 65 5.64 -9.48 -5.71
C LEU A 65 6.17 -9.07 -4.34
N GLN A 66 5.94 -7.83 -3.91
CA GLN A 66 6.37 -7.36 -2.59
C GLN A 66 5.68 -8.12 -1.46
N LEU A 67 4.38 -8.41 -1.58
CA LEU A 67 3.66 -9.25 -0.61
C LEU A 67 4.24 -10.65 -0.51
N LEU A 68 4.68 -11.25 -1.63
CA LEU A 68 5.32 -12.55 -1.61
C LEU A 68 6.69 -12.50 -0.92
N ILE A 69 7.47 -11.45 -1.16
CA ILE A 69 8.78 -11.25 -0.50
C ILE A 69 8.61 -11.13 1.03
N LEU A 70 7.64 -10.35 1.47
CA LEU A 70 7.38 -10.10 2.90
C LEU A 70 6.54 -11.19 3.59
N SER A 71 6.13 -12.23 2.86
CA SER A 71 5.24 -13.26 3.38
C SER A 71 5.88 -14.09 4.49
N ASP A 72 7.20 -14.29 4.46
CA ASP A 72 7.91 -15.04 5.50
C ASP A 72 7.88 -14.31 6.85
N GLY A 73 8.18 -13.01 6.89
CA GLY A 73 8.03 -12.19 8.09
C GLY A 73 6.62 -12.17 8.65
N ALA A 74 5.61 -12.13 7.78
CA ALA A 74 4.22 -12.21 8.21
C ALA A 74 3.87 -13.56 8.85
N LEU A 75 4.38 -14.67 8.30
CA LEU A 75 4.23 -16.01 8.88
C LEU A 75 5.01 -16.16 10.20
N GLN A 76 6.21 -15.61 10.28
CA GLN A 76 7.00 -15.58 11.51
C GLN A 76 6.29 -14.79 12.61
N TRP A 77 5.72 -13.63 12.29
CA TRP A 77 4.91 -12.84 13.22
C TRP A 77 3.69 -13.63 13.74
N TYR A 78 2.98 -14.31 12.84
CA TYR A 78 1.84 -15.14 13.20
C TYR A 78 2.23 -16.30 14.13
N SER A 79 3.28 -17.04 13.77
CA SER A 79 3.78 -18.18 14.55
C SER A 79 4.34 -17.80 15.93
N ARG A 80 4.81 -16.56 16.09
CA ARG A 80 5.30 -16.00 17.37
C ARG A 80 4.19 -15.39 18.23
N GLY A 81 2.92 -15.62 17.88
CA GLY A 81 1.77 -15.26 18.71
C GLY A 81 1.20 -13.88 18.44
N MET A 82 1.46 -13.29 17.26
CA MET A 82 0.91 -12.00 16.84
C MET A 82 1.18 -10.87 17.84
N GLU A 83 2.45 -10.72 18.22
CA GLU A 83 2.88 -9.61 19.08
C GLU A 83 2.36 -8.26 18.55
N ASN A 84 2.08 -7.31 19.45
CA ASN A 84 1.49 -6.04 19.07
C ASN A 84 2.46 -5.25 18.18
N MET A 85 2.19 -5.27 16.88
CA MET A 85 3.02 -4.62 15.87
C MET A 85 2.98 -3.10 15.98
N LEU A 86 2.07 -2.46 16.73
CA LEU A 86 2.03 -0.98 16.84
C LEU A 86 2.85 -0.48 18.02
N SER A 87 2.83 -1.20 19.14
CA SER A 87 3.53 -0.80 20.37
C SER A 87 4.95 -1.34 20.47
N THR A 88 5.29 -2.37 19.69
CA THR A 88 6.62 -3.00 19.76
C THR A 88 7.65 -2.14 19.03
N PRO A 89 8.74 -1.70 19.68
CA PRO A 89 9.78 -0.94 19.00
C PRO A 89 10.50 -1.82 17.97
N MET A 90 10.99 -1.20 16.89
CA MET A 90 11.86 -1.88 15.94
C MET A 90 13.16 -2.27 16.63
N SER A 91 13.60 -3.51 16.43
CA SER A 91 14.82 -4.07 16.99
C SER A 91 15.38 -5.11 16.02
N GLN A 92 16.71 -5.19 15.93
CA GLN A 92 17.39 -6.22 15.15
C GLN A 92 17.06 -7.64 15.63
N GLU A 93 16.62 -7.80 16.87
CA GLU A 93 16.19 -9.09 17.42
C GLU A 93 14.79 -9.53 16.92
N LYS A 94 14.00 -8.59 16.37
CA LYS A 94 12.61 -8.81 15.94
C LYS A 94 12.33 -8.21 14.55
N PRO A 95 13.06 -8.63 13.49
CA PRO A 95 12.87 -8.09 12.13
C PRO A 95 11.45 -8.34 11.60
N TYR A 96 10.82 -9.46 11.99
CA TYR A 96 9.45 -9.81 11.61
C TYR A 96 8.38 -8.75 12.00
N ILE A 97 8.66 -7.87 12.97
CA ILE A 97 7.74 -6.78 13.37
C ILE A 97 7.73 -5.66 12.32
N GLU A 98 8.86 -5.38 11.70
CA GLU A 98 8.97 -4.42 10.60
C GLU A 98 8.33 -5.02 9.34
N GLU A 99 8.70 -6.26 9.01
CA GLU A 99 8.20 -6.95 7.82
C GLU A 99 6.66 -7.09 7.82
N ILE A 100 6.02 -7.38 8.98
CA ILE A 100 4.55 -7.43 9.03
C ILE A 100 3.91 -6.04 8.83
N ARG A 101 4.52 -4.95 9.33
CA ARG A 101 4.00 -3.59 9.11
C ARG A 101 4.06 -3.22 7.64
N GLU A 102 5.19 -3.50 7.01
CA GLU A 102 5.40 -3.31 5.58
C GLU A 102 4.46 -4.19 4.75
N PHE A 103 4.26 -5.44 5.16
CA PHE A 103 3.33 -6.36 4.51
C PHE A 103 1.90 -5.82 4.54
N LEU A 104 1.43 -5.34 5.69
CA LEU A 104 0.09 -4.78 5.82
C LEU A 104 -0.07 -3.46 5.06
N GLY A 105 0.96 -2.59 5.08
CA GLY A 105 0.97 -1.37 4.26
C GLY A 105 0.87 -1.68 2.77
N THR A 106 1.65 -2.65 2.31
CA THR A 106 1.62 -3.17 0.93
C THR A 106 0.25 -3.78 0.59
N LEU A 107 -0.38 -4.48 1.54
CA LEU A 107 -1.71 -5.06 1.36
C LEU A 107 -2.78 -3.98 1.14
N ILE A 108 -2.70 -2.86 1.87
CA ILE A 108 -3.60 -1.71 1.68
C ILE A 108 -3.44 -1.13 0.27
N VAL A 109 -2.20 -0.99 -0.22
CA VAL A 109 -1.93 -0.56 -1.60
C VAL A 109 -2.54 -1.54 -2.61
N CYS A 110 -2.41 -2.84 -2.38
CA CYS A 110 -2.98 -3.88 -3.23
C CYS A 110 -4.50 -3.74 -3.34
N VAL A 111 -5.18 -3.63 -2.20
CA VAL A 111 -6.64 -3.45 -2.14
C VAL A 111 -7.06 -2.15 -2.83
N SER A 112 -6.31 -1.06 -2.64
CA SER A 112 -6.55 0.22 -3.33
C SER A 112 -6.46 0.06 -4.86
N ASN A 113 -5.43 -0.60 -5.37
CA ASN A 113 -5.28 -0.85 -6.81
C ASN A 113 -6.44 -1.69 -7.38
N LEU A 114 -6.87 -2.74 -6.66
CA LEU A 114 -8.04 -3.55 -7.05
C LEU A 114 -9.33 -2.70 -7.06
N PHE A 115 -9.49 -1.82 -6.08
CA PHE A 115 -10.60 -0.88 -6.03
C PHE A 115 -10.61 0.08 -7.23
N LEU A 116 -9.45 0.63 -7.62
CA LEU A 116 -9.33 1.48 -8.81
C LEU A 116 -9.69 0.73 -10.11
N LEU A 117 -9.27 -0.52 -10.26
CA LEU A 117 -9.65 -1.35 -11.41
C LEU A 117 -11.16 -1.62 -11.43
N TYR A 118 -11.77 -1.86 -10.26
CA TYR A 118 -13.22 -2.01 -10.14
C TYR A 118 -13.96 -0.74 -10.59
N LEU A 119 -13.51 0.44 -10.14
CA LEU A 119 -14.10 1.73 -10.54
C LEU A 119 -14.01 1.94 -12.05
N LYS A 120 -12.86 1.63 -12.66
CA LYS A 120 -12.72 1.74 -14.12
C LYS A 120 -13.65 0.82 -14.89
N LYS A 121 -13.78 -0.42 -14.43
CA LYS A 121 -14.70 -1.39 -15.06
C LYS A 121 -16.16 -0.89 -15.05
N ARG A 122 -16.53 -0.08 -14.04
CA ARG A 122 -17.85 0.57 -13.97
C ARG A 122 -17.99 1.77 -14.90
N GLU A 123 -16.92 2.51 -15.18
CA GLU A 123 -16.97 3.62 -16.15
C GLU A 123 -17.08 3.13 -17.59
N ASN A 124 -16.60 1.92 -17.90
CA ASN A 124 -16.69 1.31 -19.22
C ASN A 124 -18.02 0.58 -19.49
N LYS A 125 -18.95 0.56 -18.53
CA LYS A 125 -20.30 -0.01 -18.67
C LYS A 125 -21.33 1.10 -18.78
#